data_AF-A0A423X4G1-F1
#
_entry.id   AF-A0A423X4G1-F1
#
_cell.length_a   1.000
_cell.length_b   1.000
_cell.length_c   1.000
_cell.angle_alpha   90.00
_cell.angle_beta   90.00
_cell.angle_gamma   90.00
#
_symmetry.space_group_name_H-M   'P 1'
#
loop_
_entity.id
_entity.type
_entity.pdbx_description
1 polymer ?
#
loop_
_entity_poly.entity_id
_entity_poly.type
_entity_poly.pdbx_seq_one_letter_code
_entity_poly.pdbx_strand_id
1 'polypeptide(L)'
;MKVVIAGATGVIGQEALKQCIKHSSITSIIVLSRRQLPEPVTSPKVKVVVLDDFLRHSPSTLAEIQGADACIWALGKPYIPDNDEARRVHLEYTMAAAKAFTEDAAAQEGRVSNFRFIYVSGMAAQRDQTKSLWFMRDYRKIRVC
;
A
#
# COMPACT_ATOMS: atom_id res chain seq x y z
N MET A 1 12.62 -12.77 2.72
CA MET A 1 12.08 -11.42 2.51
C MET A 1 10.71 -11.31 3.15
N LYS A 2 10.44 -10.20 3.81
CA LYS A 2 9.14 -9.86 4.39
C LYS A 2 8.50 -8.72 3.59
N VAL A 3 7.26 -8.90 3.14
CA VAL A 3 6.58 -7.94 2.25
C VAL A 3 5.26 -7.50 2.84
N VAL A 4 4.98 -6.20 2.80
CA VAL A 4 3.69 -5.62 3.15
C VAL A 4 2.88 -5.43 1.87
N ILE A 5 1.58 -5.74 1.90
CA ILE A 5 0.67 -5.50 0.78
C ILE A 5 -0.56 -4.76 1.31
N ALA A 6 -0.85 -3.59 0.76
CA ALA A 6 -2.11 -2.88 0.97
C ALA A 6 -2.97 -2.95 -0.29
N GLY A 7 -4.28 -3.11 -0.12
CA GLY A 7 -5.21 -3.24 -1.25
C GLY A 7 -5.29 -4.65 -1.84
N ALA A 8 -4.96 -5.69 -1.05
CA ALA A 8 -5.01 -7.09 -1.47
C ALA A 8 -6.42 -7.61 -1.81
N THR A 9 -7.47 -6.82 -1.59
CA THR A 9 -8.84 -7.16 -2.02
C THR A 9 -9.13 -6.74 -3.45
N GLY A 10 -8.35 -5.83 -4.04
CA GLY A 10 -8.48 -5.42 -5.44
C GLY A 10 -7.76 -6.38 -6.40
N VAL A 11 -8.04 -6.26 -7.70
CA VAL A 11 -7.50 -7.17 -8.74
C VAL A 11 -5.97 -7.22 -8.73
N ILE A 12 -5.31 -6.06 -8.71
CA ILE A 12 -3.84 -5.97 -8.72
C ILE A 12 -3.25 -6.51 -7.42
N GLY A 13 -3.81 -6.13 -6.27
CA GLY A 13 -3.33 -6.57 -4.97
C GLY A 13 -3.49 -8.07 -4.75
N GLN A 14 -4.60 -8.66 -5.23
CA GLN A 14 -4.80 -10.12 -5.18
C GLN A 14 -3.75 -10.87 -6.00
N GLU A 15 -3.45 -10.41 -7.22
CA GLU A 15 -2.41 -11.05 -8.03
C GLU A 15 -1.02 -10.86 -7.45
N ALA A 16 -0.70 -9.67 -6.93
CA ALA A 16 0.55 -9.44 -6.21
C ALA A 16 0.69 -10.39 -5.02
N LEU A 17 -0.37 -10.58 -4.23
CA LEU A 17 -0.39 -11.54 -3.12
C LEU A 17 -0.14 -12.99 -3.60
N LYS A 18 -0.83 -13.43 -4.67
CA LYS A 18 -0.65 -14.76 -5.26
C LYS A 18 0.79 -15.00 -5.72
N GLN A 19 1.40 -14.01 -6.37
CA GLN A 19 2.80 -14.09 -6.81
C GLN A 19 3.76 -14.10 -5.61
N CYS A 20 3.51 -13.27 -4.60
CA CYS A 20 4.31 -13.26 -3.37
C CYS A 20 4.28 -14.59 -2.62
N ILE A 21 3.12 -15.26 -2.57
CA ILE A 21 2.99 -16.60 -1.95
C ILE A 21 3.86 -17.64 -2.68
N LYS A 22 3.82 -17.63 -4.01
CA LYS A 22 4.58 -18.55 -4.88
C LYS A 22 6.09 -18.30 -4.83
N HIS A 23 6.52 -17.07 -4.57
CA HIS A 23 7.93 -16.71 -4.55
C HIS A 23 8.65 -17.31 -3.32
N SER A 24 9.69 -18.12 -3.56
CA SER A 24 10.40 -18.84 -2.50
C SER A 24 11.19 -17.93 -1.56
N SER A 25 11.75 -16.83 -2.07
CA SER A 25 12.49 -15.86 -1.22
C SER A 25 11.58 -15.05 -0.29
N ILE A 26 10.27 -15.00 -0.55
CA ILE A 26 9.30 -14.33 0.31
C ILE A 26 8.81 -15.33 1.34
N THR A 27 9.14 -15.04 2.60
CA THR A 27 8.90 -15.93 3.75
C THR A 27 7.77 -15.43 4.63
N SER A 28 7.47 -14.12 4.59
CA SER A 28 6.40 -13.50 5.38
C SER A 28 5.72 -12.40 4.56
N ILE A 29 4.39 -12.36 4.61
CA ILE A 29 3.54 -11.43 3.89
C ILE A 29 2.54 -10.84 4.88
N ILE A 30 2.57 -9.53 5.06
CA ILE A 30 1.62 -8.80 5.91
C ILE A 30 0.62 -8.09 5.00
N VAL A 31 -0.64 -8.50 5.07
CA VAL A 31 -1.72 -7.88 4.31
C VAL A 31 -2.41 -6.84 5.19
N LEU A 32 -2.32 -5.57 4.80
CA LEU A 32 -3.04 -4.47 5.44
C LEU A 32 -4.41 -4.31 4.78
N SER A 33 -5.47 -4.40 5.58
CA SER A 33 -6.85 -4.30 5.10
C SER A 33 -7.74 -3.61 6.13
N ARG A 34 -8.85 -3.01 5.68
CA ARG A 34 -9.90 -2.49 6.59
C ARG A 34 -10.85 -3.57 7.11
N ARG A 35 -10.81 -4.76 6.48
CA ARG A 35 -11.70 -5.88 6.76
C ARG A 35 -10.96 -7.19 6.52
N GLN A 36 -11.50 -8.29 7.03
CA GLN A 36 -11.01 -9.61 6.67
C GLN A 36 -11.03 -9.81 5.15
N LEU A 37 -10.09 -10.60 4.63
CA LEU A 37 -10.09 -10.94 3.21
C LEU A 37 -11.32 -11.79 2.87
N PRO A 38 -11.96 -11.57 1.71
CA PRO A 38 -13.19 -12.25 1.34
C PRO A 38 -13.02 -13.77 1.17
N GLU A 39 -11.81 -14.22 0.81
CA GLU A 39 -11.46 -15.62 0.78
C GLU A 39 -10.36 -15.91 1.82
N PRO A 40 -10.46 -17.02 2.57
CA PRO A 40 -9.42 -17.41 3.50
C PRO A 40 -8.15 -17.73 2.73
N VAL A 41 -7.13 -16.88 2.89
CA VAL A 41 -5.80 -17.15 2.37
C VAL A 41 -5.17 -18.24 3.24
N THR A 42 -5.01 -19.43 2.69
CA THR A 42 -4.54 -20.62 3.43
C THR A 42 -3.03 -20.72 3.58
N SER A 43 -2.25 -19.78 3.02
CA SER A 43 -0.80 -19.83 3.08
C SER A 43 -0.27 -19.46 4.47
N PRO A 44 0.64 -20.26 5.07
CA PRO A 44 1.24 -19.93 6.37
C PRO A 44 2.15 -18.69 6.31
N LYS A 45 2.51 -18.24 5.10
CA LYS A 45 3.29 -17.01 4.90
C LYS A 45 2.47 -15.74 5.16
N VAL A 46 1.15 -15.84 5.12
CA VAL A 46 0.26 -14.66 5.05
C VAL A 46 -0.36 -14.40 6.41
N LYS A 47 -0.22 -13.15 6.87
CA LYS A 47 -0.90 -12.62 8.04
C LYS A 47 -1.71 -11.39 7.64
N VAL A 48 -3.00 -11.38 7.97
CA VAL A 48 -3.87 -10.24 7.75
C VAL A 48 -3.88 -9.36 8.99
N VAL A 49 -3.54 -8.09 8.83
CA VAL A 49 -3.63 -7.06 9.86
C VAL A 49 -4.76 -6.13 9.47
N VAL A 50 -5.80 -6.10 10.31
CA VAL A 50 -6.95 -5.22 10.12
C VAL A 50 -6.62 -3.86 10.71
N LEU A 51 -6.75 -2.81 9.90
CA LEU A 51 -6.57 -1.41 10.30
C LEU A 51 -7.91 -0.70 10.32
N ASP A 52 -8.15 0.04 11.40
CA ASP A 52 -9.34 0.89 11.52
C ASP A 52 -9.27 2.11 10.58
N ASP A 53 -8.10 2.76 10.53
CA ASP A 53 -7.84 3.90 9.64
C ASP A 53 -6.42 3.84 9.07
N PHE A 54 -6.30 4.01 7.75
CA PHE A 54 -5.00 4.05 7.06
C PHE A 54 -4.23 5.36 7.28
N LEU A 55 -4.84 6.38 7.89
CA LEU A 55 -4.10 7.57 8.32
C LEU A 55 -3.29 7.35 9.60
N ARG A 56 -3.58 6.28 10.35
CA ARG A 56 -2.99 6.03 11.66
C ARG A 56 -2.38 4.64 11.70
N HIS A 57 -1.07 4.61 11.87
CA HIS A 57 -0.33 3.37 12.06
C HIS A 57 0.05 3.25 13.54
N SER A 58 -0.73 2.45 14.27
CA SER A 58 -0.49 2.21 15.69
C SER A 58 0.85 1.48 15.92
N PRO A 59 1.45 1.58 17.11
CA PRO A 59 2.67 0.84 17.43
C PRO A 59 2.54 -0.67 17.22
N SER A 60 1.36 -1.25 17.45
CA SER A 60 1.11 -2.67 17.17
C SER A 60 1.13 -2.97 15.67
N THR A 61 0.57 -2.10 14.83
CA THR A 61 0.68 -2.21 13.37
C THR A 61 2.13 -2.13 12.91
N LEU A 62 2.90 -1.20 13.46
CA LEU A 62 4.32 -1.03 13.11
C LEU A 62 5.14 -2.25 13.52
N ALA A 63 4.90 -2.81 14.70
CA ALA A 63 5.53 -4.06 15.14
C ALA A 63 5.27 -5.22 14.18
N GLU A 64 4.05 -5.32 13.61
CA GLU A 64 3.72 -6.37 12.64
C GLU A 64 4.47 -6.23 11.32
N ILE A 65 4.77 -5.01 10.88
CA ILE A 65 5.50 -4.75 9.63
C ILE A 65 7.01 -4.59 9.84
N GLN A 66 7.48 -4.54 11.08
CA GLN A 66 8.89 -4.38 11.42
C GLN A 66 9.76 -5.42 10.67
N GLY A 67 10.91 -4.98 10.15
CA GLY A 67 11.77 -5.82 9.31
C GLY A 67 11.22 -6.15 7.91
N ALA A 68 10.09 -5.57 7.48
CA ALA A 68 9.63 -5.71 6.10
C ALA A 68 10.61 -5.05 5.13
N ASP A 69 10.96 -5.73 4.04
CA ASP A 69 11.86 -5.26 2.98
C ASP A 69 11.18 -4.31 1.99
N ALA A 70 9.88 -4.53 1.76
CA ALA A 70 9.11 -3.76 0.80
C ALA A 70 7.64 -3.65 1.17
N CYS A 71 6.98 -2.60 0.66
CA CYS A 71 5.54 -2.44 0.67
C CYS A 71 5.02 -2.30 -0.78
N ILE A 72 4.06 -3.14 -1.15
CA ILE A 72 3.28 -3.00 -2.38
C ILE A 72 1.98 -2.29 -2.02
N TRP A 73 1.89 -1.02 -2.42
CA TRP A 73 0.75 -0.17 -2.15
C TRP A 73 -0.20 -0.15 -3.36
N ALA A 74 -1.13 -1.10 -3.38
CA ALA A 74 -2.19 -1.22 -4.37
C ALA A 74 -3.56 -0.78 -3.82
N LEU A 75 -3.57 0.03 -2.75
CA LEU A 75 -4.78 0.54 -2.14
C LEU A 75 -5.38 1.65 -3.02
N GLY A 76 -6.65 1.50 -3.39
CA GLY A 76 -7.40 2.52 -4.11
C GLY A 76 -8.64 1.95 -4.80
N LYS A 77 -9.43 2.85 -5.38
CA LYS A 77 -10.52 2.50 -6.31
C LYS A 77 -10.19 3.06 -7.70
N PRO A 78 -10.64 2.41 -8.80
CA PRO A 78 -10.46 2.96 -10.15
C PRO A 78 -11.04 4.37 -10.28
N TYR A 79 -12.20 4.59 -9.67
CA TYR A 79 -12.89 5.87 -9.65
C TYR A 79 -13.51 6.13 -8.27
N ILE A 80 -13.42 7.38 -7.80
CA ILE A 80 -14.08 7.91 -6.61
C ILE A 80 -14.73 9.23 -7.06
N PRO A 81 -16.07 9.38 -6.97
CA PRO A 81 -16.75 10.57 -7.45
C PRO A 81 -16.36 11.84 -6.68
N ASP A 82 -16.19 11.71 -5.38
CA ASP A 82 -15.81 12.80 -4.50
C ASP A 82 -14.29 13.03 -4.52
N ASN A 83 -13.87 14.24 -4.87
CA ASN A 83 -12.44 14.56 -5.01
C ASN A 83 -11.70 14.56 -3.67
N ASP A 84 -12.37 14.88 -2.56
CA ASP A 84 -11.74 14.91 -1.25
C ASP A 84 -11.58 13.50 -0.68
N GLU A 85 -12.56 12.60 -0.87
CA GLU A 85 -12.40 11.16 -0.65
C GLU A 85 -11.28 10.60 -1.55
N ALA A 86 -11.23 11.02 -2.82
CA ALA A 86 -10.16 10.60 -3.72
C ALA A 86 -8.78 11.04 -3.23
N ARG A 87 -8.63 12.28 -2.74
CA ARG A 87 -7.38 12.77 -2.12
C ARG A 87 -7.03 11.99 -0.89
N ARG A 88 -7.99 11.80 0.01
CA ARG A 88 -7.79 11.03 1.24
C ARG A 88 -7.28 9.62 0.95
N VAL A 89 -7.92 8.92 0.01
CA VAL A 89 -7.57 7.53 -0.32
C VAL A 89 -6.27 7.41 -1.11
N HIS A 90 -6.08 8.21 -2.16
CA HIS A 90 -4.96 8.02 -3.09
C HIS A 90 -3.69 8.75 -2.68
N LEU A 91 -3.80 9.85 -1.93
CA LEU A 91 -2.68 10.68 -1.51
C LEU A 91 -2.43 10.56 -0.01
N GLU A 92 -3.40 10.93 0.83
CA GLU A 92 -3.15 11.03 2.28
C GLU A 92 -2.82 9.68 2.91
N TYR A 93 -3.59 8.63 2.62
CA TYR A 93 -3.29 7.27 3.09
C TYR A 93 -1.91 6.79 2.61
N THR A 94 -1.59 7.05 1.34
CA THR A 94 -0.29 6.67 0.76
C THR A 94 0.86 7.39 1.48
N MET A 95 0.72 8.69 1.73
CA MET A 95 1.75 9.50 2.39
C MET A 95 1.91 9.14 3.85
N ALA A 96 0.80 8.91 4.57
CA ALA A 96 0.84 8.46 5.96
C ALA A 96 1.58 7.12 6.09
N ALA A 97 1.27 6.16 5.22
CA ALA A 97 1.92 4.85 5.21
C ALA A 97 3.38 4.92 4.78
N ALA A 98 3.68 5.64 3.69
CA ALA A 98 5.04 5.79 3.20
C ALA A 98 5.94 6.42 4.27
N LYS A 99 5.48 7.50 4.92
CA LYS A 99 6.19 8.14 6.01
C LYS A 99 6.41 7.18 7.18
N ALA A 100 5.34 6.60 7.72
CA ALA A 100 5.44 5.73 8.88
C ALA A 100 6.34 4.51 8.65
N PHE A 101 6.26 3.89 7.47
CA PHE A 101 7.00 2.66 7.17
C PHE A 101 8.47 2.94 6.86
N THR A 102 8.77 4.07 6.23
CA THR A 102 10.16 4.48 5.98
C THR A 102 10.86 4.92 7.26
N GLU A 103 10.17 5.64 8.15
CA GLU A 103 10.69 6.02 9.47
C GLU A 103 10.94 4.78 10.35
N ASP A 104 9.99 3.83 10.41
CA ASP A 104 10.17 2.56 11.13
C ASP A 104 11.36 1.74 10.57
N ALA A 105 11.49 1.69 9.25
CA ALA A 105 12.59 0.98 8.60
C ALA A 105 13.95 1.66 8.84
N ALA A 106 13.99 2.99 8.88
CA ALA A 106 15.21 3.76 9.13
C ALA A 106 15.68 3.67 10.58
N ALA A 107 14.75 3.50 11.54
CA ALA A 107 15.07 3.29 12.94
C ALA A 107 15.69 1.92 13.25
N GLN A 108 15.67 0.97 12.30
CA GLN A 108 16.21 -0.37 12.49
C GLN A 108 17.71 -0.41 12.19
N GLU A 109 18.51 -0.53 13.24
CA GLU A 109 19.96 -0.73 13.15
C GLU A 109 20.31 -2.10 12.52
N GLY A 110 21.42 -2.16 11.79
CA GLY A 110 21.92 -3.41 11.19
C GLY A 110 21.18 -3.88 9.93
N ARG A 111 20.30 -3.03 9.37
CA ARG A 111 19.54 -3.36 8.17
C ARG A 111 20.44 -3.39 6.93
N VAL A 112 20.43 -4.51 6.21
CA VAL A 112 21.32 -4.77 5.07
C VAL A 112 20.85 -4.08 3.78
N SER A 113 19.56 -3.70 3.69
CA SER A 113 19.00 -3.12 2.47
C SER A 113 17.92 -2.07 2.72
N ASN A 114 17.82 -1.11 1.78
CA ASN A 114 16.84 -0.03 1.80
C ASN A 114 15.41 -0.59 1.67
N PHE A 115 14.51 -0.06 2.49
CA PHE A 115 13.08 -0.33 2.36
C PHE A 115 12.52 0.22 1.05
N ARG A 116 11.72 -0.58 0.34
CA ARG A 116 11.15 -0.21 -0.96
C ARG A 116 9.64 0.00 -0.85
N PHE A 117 9.17 1.22 -1.06
CA PHE A 117 7.75 1.52 -1.17
C PHE A 117 7.33 1.58 -2.64
N ILE A 118 6.49 0.65 -3.07
CA ILE A 118 6.03 0.50 -4.46
C ILE A 118 4.60 1.04 -4.53
N TYR A 119 4.44 2.24 -5.09
CA TYR A 119 3.13 2.87 -5.28
C TYR A 119 2.50 2.50 -6.63
N VAL A 120 1.30 1.92 -6.60
CA VAL A 120 0.54 1.57 -7.81
C VAL A 120 -0.43 2.69 -8.19
N SER A 121 0.02 3.55 -9.11
CA SER A 121 -0.79 4.64 -9.68
C SER A 121 -1.68 4.17 -10.85
N GLY A 122 -2.41 5.11 -11.47
CA GLY A 122 -3.17 4.89 -12.69
C GLY A 122 -2.45 5.44 -13.93
N MET A 123 -2.62 4.77 -15.08
CA MET A 123 -1.97 5.13 -16.34
C MET A 123 -2.17 6.60 -16.76
N ALA A 124 -3.34 7.18 -16.51
CA ALA A 124 -3.67 8.55 -16.89
C ALA A 124 -3.31 9.60 -15.83
N ALA A 125 -2.65 9.21 -14.75
CA ALA A 125 -2.25 10.13 -13.68
C ALA A 125 -1.26 11.17 -14.20
N GLN A 126 -1.48 12.42 -13.82
CA GLN A 126 -0.76 13.58 -14.33
C GLN A 126 0.14 14.15 -13.23
N ARG A 127 1.46 14.09 -13.44
CA ARG A 127 2.45 14.60 -12.47
C ARG A 127 2.56 16.12 -12.47
N ASP A 128 2.51 16.73 -13.65
CA ASP A 128 2.55 18.19 -13.75
C ASP A 128 1.20 18.78 -13.34
N GLN A 129 1.19 19.38 -12.15
CA GLN A 129 0.04 19.98 -11.51
C GLN A 129 -0.44 21.27 -12.19
N THR A 130 0.39 21.89 -13.02
CA THR A 130 0.04 23.12 -13.76
C THR A 130 -0.67 22.83 -15.07
N LYS A 131 -0.52 21.61 -15.62
CA LYS A 131 -1.13 21.23 -16.90
C LYS A 131 -2.66 21.34 -16.88
N SER A 132 -3.22 22.02 -17.87
CA SER A 132 -4.66 22.00 -18.12
C SER A 132 -5.06 20.67 -18.76
N LEU A 133 -6.13 20.05 -18.25
CA LEU A 133 -6.63 18.76 -18.73
C LEU A 133 -8.11 18.90 -19.08
N TRP A 134 -8.48 18.40 -20.25
CA TRP A 134 -9.85 18.45 -20.77
C TRP A 134 -10.75 17.32 -20.24
N PHE A 135 -10.16 16.29 -19.61
CA PHE A 135 -10.86 15.11 -19.08
C PHE A 135 -10.38 14.77 -17.68
N MET A 136 -11.33 14.61 -16.74
CA MET A 136 -11.09 14.24 -15.33
C MET A 136 -9.92 14.99 -14.69
N ARG A 137 -9.90 16.32 -14.86
CA ARG A 137 -8.75 17.18 -14.52
C ARG A 137 -8.24 16.96 -13.10
N ASP A 138 -9.14 17.07 -12.12
CA ASP A 138 -8.76 17.03 -10.71
C ASP A 138 -8.38 15.61 -10.29
N TYR A 139 -9.18 14.61 -10.67
CA TYR A 139 -8.92 13.20 -10.36
C TYR A 139 -7.57 12.70 -10.89
N ARG A 140 -7.19 13.08 -12.12
CA ARG A 140 -5.90 12.68 -12.71
C ARG A 140 -4.70 13.31 -12.01
N LYS A 141 -4.88 14.46 -11.37
CA LYS A 141 -3.84 15.15 -10.58
C LYS A 141 -3.72 14.63 -9.15
N ILE A 142 -4.73 13.91 -8.66
CA ILE A 142 -4.75 13.36 -7.29
C ILE A 142 -3.93 12.07 -7.15
N ARG A 143 -3.90 11.21 -8.17
CA ARG A 143 -3.24 9.89 -8.11
C ARG A 143 -1.71 9.92 -8.32
N VAL A 144 -1.05 11.00 -7.91
CA VAL A 144 0.41 11.16 -7.98
C VAL A 144 0.95 11.42 -6.58
N CYS A 145 1.92 10.61 -6.19
CA CYS A 145 2.71 10.73 -4.96
C CYS A 145 4.18 10.90 -5.34
#